data_AF-A0A9D8AZM0-F1
#
_entry.id   AF-A0A9D8AZM0-F1
#
_cell.length_a   1.000
_cell.length_b   1.000
_cell.length_c   1.000
_cell.angle_alpha   90.00
_cell.angle_beta   90.00
_cell.angle_gamma   90.00
#
_symmetry.space_group_name_H-M   'P 1'
#
loop_
_entity.id
_entity.type
_entity.pdbx_description
1 polymer ?
#
loop_
_entity_poly.entity_id
_entity_poly.type
_entity_poly.pdbx_seq_one_letter_code
_entity_poly.pdbx_strand_id
1 'polypeptide(L)'
;MPKKIVRSKPKRAPRPTRARPVLVMVHGGGSFPEDWYKPLVAAVEKELGKPFAYLPVYYADVVKPVGVRALETPEEAQFKKDFERELEKSFDAARASPTLPADRAVGIVGLPAPLERIGGIAQELAGYFFDANLRAKIQARLIKQLDAAKKQSNRIIVASLSLGTVVCFDVLKPHADRYHIALVVHDRLADRQVARRPAL
;
A
#
# COMPACT_ATOMS: atom_id res chain seq x y z
N MET A 1 -23.19 -21.52 67.35
CA MET A 1 -23.18 -20.40 66.39
C MET A 1 -22.61 -20.87 65.06
N PRO A 2 -23.38 -20.88 63.96
CA PRO A 2 -22.89 -21.37 62.67
C PRO A 2 -21.96 -20.33 62.00
N LYS A 3 -20.76 -20.76 61.60
CA LYS A 3 -19.79 -19.94 60.87
C LYS A 3 -20.31 -19.65 59.47
N LYS A 4 -20.51 -18.37 59.14
CA LYS A 4 -20.80 -17.89 57.78
C LYS A 4 -19.63 -18.20 56.86
N ILE A 5 -19.82 -19.16 55.94
CA ILE A 5 -18.88 -19.41 54.84
C ILE A 5 -19.07 -18.28 53.83
N VAL A 6 -18.13 -17.33 53.82
CA VAL A 6 -18.07 -16.28 52.80
C VAL A 6 -17.52 -16.90 51.53
N ARG A 7 -18.39 -17.25 50.58
CA ARG A 7 -17.98 -17.65 49.23
C ARG A 7 -17.29 -16.48 48.56
N SER A 8 -15.98 -16.58 48.37
CA SER A 8 -15.20 -15.62 47.58
C SER A 8 -15.72 -15.64 46.13
N LYS A 9 -16.05 -14.46 45.60
CA LYS A 9 -16.43 -14.33 44.18
C LYS A 9 -15.25 -14.76 43.31
N PRO A 10 -15.46 -15.61 42.29
CA PRO A 10 -14.38 -16.02 41.40
C PRO A 10 -13.76 -14.78 40.75
N LYS A 11 -12.44 -14.62 40.96
CA LYS A 11 -11.65 -13.52 40.41
C LYS A 11 -11.67 -13.68 38.88
N ARG A 12 -12.46 -12.85 38.19
CA ARG A 12 -12.56 -12.87 36.72
C ARG A 12 -11.15 -12.75 36.15
N ALA A 13 -10.72 -13.74 35.37
CA ALA A 13 -9.43 -13.68 34.69
C ALA A 13 -9.36 -12.39 33.85
N PRO A 14 -8.23 -11.67 33.85
CA PRO A 14 -8.07 -10.47 33.04
C PRO A 14 -8.35 -10.82 31.58
N ARG A 15 -9.24 -10.06 30.95
CA ARG A 15 -9.55 -10.21 29.53
C ARG A 15 -8.23 -10.03 28.77
N PRO A 16 -7.84 -10.94 27.87
CA PRO A 16 -6.62 -10.77 27.09
C PRO A 16 -6.70 -9.42 26.39
N THR A 17 -5.69 -8.57 26.62
CA THR A 17 -5.52 -7.31 25.92
C THR A 17 -5.50 -7.62 24.44
N ARG A 18 -6.50 -7.15 23.68
CA ARG A 18 -6.54 -7.37 22.24
C ARG A 18 -5.25 -6.80 21.66
N ALA A 19 -4.40 -7.68 21.10
CA ALA A 19 -3.17 -7.26 20.44
C ALA A 19 -3.50 -6.15 19.44
N ARG A 20 -2.76 -5.04 19.51
CA ARG A 20 -3.01 -3.88 18.65
C ARG A 20 -2.65 -4.26 17.21
N PRO A 21 -3.41 -3.81 16.18
CA PRO A 21 -3.03 -4.06 14.80
C PRO A 21 -1.65 -3.46 14.48
N VAL A 22 -0.93 -4.10 13.55
CA VAL A 22 0.32 -3.58 12.98
C VAL A 22 0.05 -3.14 11.54
N LEU A 23 0.46 -1.93 11.18
CA LEU A 23 0.33 -1.40 9.82
C LEU A 23 1.58 -1.70 9.00
N VAL A 24 1.45 -2.47 7.93
CA VAL A 24 2.51 -2.65 6.92
C VAL A 24 2.26 -1.67 5.78
N MET A 25 3.19 -0.74 5.58
CA MET A 25 3.07 0.35 4.60
C MET A 25 3.93 0.01 3.38
N VAL A 26 3.31 -0.21 2.24
CA VAL A 26 3.98 -0.62 1.01
C VAL A 26 3.96 0.51 -0.02
N HIS A 27 5.12 1.10 -0.26
CA HIS A 27 5.25 2.15 -1.26
C HIS A 27 5.57 1.57 -2.64
N GLY A 28 5.09 2.25 -3.70
CA GLY A 28 5.42 1.93 -5.09
C GLY A 28 6.81 2.40 -5.52
N GLY A 29 6.99 2.45 -6.84
CA GLY A 29 8.24 2.89 -7.46
C GLY A 29 8.50 4.39 -7.30
N GLY A 30 9.73 4.79 -7.61
CA GLY A 30 10.29 6.13 -7.41
C GLY A 30 11.38 6.18 -6.33
N SER A 31 12.16 7.27 -6.33
CA SER A 31 13.14 7.57 -5.27
C SER A 31 12.47 8.39 -4.17
N PHE A 32 12.41 7.83 -2.95
CA PHE A 32 11.85 8.51 -1.79
C PHE A 32 12.93 8.71 -0.74
N PRO A 33 12.90 9.83 0.01
CA PRO A 33 13.71 9.95 1.20
C PRO A 33 13.34 8.84 2.19
N GLU A 34 14.30 8.36 2.98
CA GLU A 34 14.10 7.26 3.93
C GLU A 34 12.92 7.51 4.88
N ASP A 35 12.56 8.78 5.11
CA ASP A 35 11.54 9.20 6.05
C ASP A 35 10.24 9.74 5.44
N TRP A 36 9.97 9.46 4.15
CA TRP A 36 8.74 9.87 3.46
C TRP A 36 7.44 9.50 4.20
N TYR A 37 7.47 8.44 5.01
CA TYR A 37 6.32 7.94 5.76
C TYR A 37 6.03 8.75 7.03
N LYS A 38 6.98 9.53 7.56
CA LYS A 38 6.83 10.26 8.82
C LYS A 38 5.62 11.19 8.84
N PRO A 39 5.34 12.01 7.81
CA PRO A 39 4.15 12.86 7.79
C PRO A 39 2.85 12.06 7.86
N LEU A 40 2.78 10.92 7.17
CA LEU A 40 1.62 10.04 7.20
C LEU A 40 1.44 9.39 8.58
N VAL A 41 2.52 8.87 9.18
CA VAL A 41 2.48 8.33 10.54
C VAL A 41 2.03 9.39 11.54
N ALA A 42 2.59 10.60 11.50
CA ALA A 42 2.22 11.68 12.39
C ALA A 42 0.74 12.07 12.25
N ALA A 43 0.22 12.13 11.02
CA ALA A 43 -1.19 12.38 10.78
C ALA A 43 -2.09 11.27 11.37
N VAL A 44 -1.74 10.01 11.17
CA VAL A 44 -2.49 8.87 11.72
C VAL A 44 -2.42 8.83 13.25
N GLU A 45 -1.26 9.07 13.85
CA GLU A 45 -1.09 9.13 15.30
C GLU A 45 -1.91 10.25 15.92
N LYS A 46 -1.97 11.41 15.25
CA LYS A 46 -2.82 12.54 15.67
C LYS A 46 -4.30 12.15 15.70
N GLU A 47 -4.79 11.50 14.65
CA GLU A 47 -6.19 11.05 14.57
C GLU A 47 -6.50 9.93 15.58
N LEU A 48 -5.55 9.03 15.83
CA LEU A 48 -5.71 7.94 16.80
C LEU A 48 -5.53 8.39 18.26
N GLY A 49 -4.95 9.57 18.48
CA GLY A 49 -4.57 10.08 19.80
C GLY A 49 -3.48 9.28 20.51
N LYS A 50 -2.77 8.41 19.79
CA LYS A 50 -1.70 7.55 20.36
C LYS A 50 -0.80 6.95 19.27
N PRO A 51 0.43 6.54 19.63
CA PRO A 51 1.30 5.79 18.74
C PRO A 51 0.73 4.43 18.34
N PHE A 52 1.10 3.96 17.15
CA PHE A 52 0.77 2.65 16.62
C PHE A 52 1.99 1.95 16.02
N ALA A 53 1.94 0.62 15.91
CA ALA A 53 3.03 -0.15 15.33
C ALA A 53 2.92 -0.13 13.80
N TYR A 54 4.00 0.22 13.12
CA TYR A 54 4.07 0.18 11.67
C TYR A 54 5.40 -0.37 11.16
N LEU A 55 5.37 -0.95 9.96
CA LEU A 55 6.53 -1.53 9.28
C LEU A 55 6.54 -1.10 7.81
N PRO A 56 7.52 -0.29 7.39
CA PRO A 56 7.62 0.11 6.00
C PRO A 56 8.22 -0.97 5.08
N VAL A 57 7.73 -0.99 3.85
CA VAL A 57 8.26 -1.76 2.71
C VAL A 57 8.39 -0.82 1.53
N TYR A 58 9.62 -0.60 1.05
CA TYR A 58 9.87 0.31 -0.06
C TYR A 58 10.39 -0.46 -1.27
N TYR A 59 9.82 -0.15 -2.44
CA TYR A 59 10.39 -0.57 -3.71
C TYR A 59 11.77 0.06 -3.92
N ALA A 60 11.92 1.34 -3.57
CA ALA A 60 13.17 2.09 -3.68
C ALA A 60 14.35 1.46 -2.91
N ASP A 61 14.10 0.80 -1.77
CA ASP A 61 15.15 0.14 -0.96
C ASP A 61 15.91 -0.93 -1.74
N VAL A 62 15.27 -1.55 -2.73
CA VAL A 62 15.85 -2.64 -3.52
C VAL A 62 16.25 -2.20 -4.93
N VAL A 63 15.74 -1.05 -5.38
CA VAL A 63 16.14 -0.41 -6.65
C VAL A 63 17.32 0.51 -6.37
N LYS A 64 18.54 -0.03 -6.42
CA LYS A 64 19.71 0.82 -6.64
C LYS A 64 19.62 1.44 -8.06
N PRO A 65 20.19 2.63 -8.31
CA PRO A 65 20.28 3.18 -9.66
C PRO A 65 20.81 2.10 -10.57
N VAL A 66 20.00 1.79 -11.58
CA VAL A 66 20.07 0.59 -12.40
C VAL A 66 21.50 0.44 -12.92
N GLY A 67 22.26 -0.48 -12.33
CA GLY A 67 23.47 -0.98 -12.97
C GLY A 67 23.01 -1.58 -14.29
N VAL A 68 23.64 -1.15 -15.40
CA VAL A 68 23.37 -1.52 -16.80
C VAL A 68 22.57 -2.82 -16.88
N ARG A 69 21.25 -2.70 -17.03
CA ARG A 69 20.38 -3.86 -17.20
C ARG A 69 20.78 -4.52 -18.52
N ALA A 70 20.80 -5.85 -18.57
CA ALA A 70 20.98 -6.57 -19.83
C ALA A 70 20.00 -6.02 -20.87
N LEU A 71 20.43 -5.98 -22.14
CA LEU A 71 19.65 -5.48 -23.28
C LEU A 71 18.16 -5.80 -23.11
N GLU A 72 17.34 -4.76 -23.19
CA GLU A 72 15.87 -4.87 -23.15
C GLU A 72 15.41 -5.99 -24.09
N THR A 73 14.60 -6.92 -23.57
CA THR A 73 14.07 -8.00 -24.41
C THR A 73 12.98 -7.45 -25.34
N PRO A 74 12.74 -8.05 -26.52
CA PRO A 74 11.64 -7.63 -27.39
C PRO A 74 10.28 -7.63 -26.70
N GLU A 75 10.07 -8.57 -25.76
CA GLU A 75 8.86 -8.68 -24.96
C GLU A 75 8.70 -7.52 -23.97
N GLU A 76 9.79 -7.09 -23.34
CA GLU A 76 9.79 -5.92 -22.46
C GLU A 76 9.53 -4.63 -23.24
N ALA A 77 10.18 -4.46 -24.39
CA ALA A 77 9.97 -3.33 -25.29
C ALA A 77 8.51 -3.24 -25.73
N GLN A 78 7.93 -4.38 -26.11
CA GLN A 78 6.53 -4.48 -26.53
C GLN A 78 5.58 -4.17 -25.37
N PHE A 79 5.86 -4.70 -24.16
CA PHE A 79 5.09 -4.38 -22.96
C PHE A 79 5.08 -2.88 -22.68
N LYS A 80 6.24 -2.21 -22.69
CA LYS A 80 6.32 -0.76 -22.45
C LYS A 80 5.49 0.00 -23.47
N LYS A 81 5.69 -0.28 -24.76
CA LYS A 81 4.95 0.36 -25.84
C LYS A 81 3.44 0.19 -25.71
N ASP A 82 2.98 -1.02 -25.38
CA ASP A 82 1.55 -1.30 -25.23
C ASP A 82 0.98 -0.63 -23.98
N PHE A 83 1.71 -0.66 -22.88
CA PHE A 83 1.30 -0.04 -21.62
C PHE A 83 1.23 1.49 -21.72
N GLU A 84 2.24 2.11 -22.32
CA GLU A 84 2.28 3.56 -22.59
C GLU A 84 1.07 3.97 -23.45
N ARG A 85 0.79 3.23 -24.52
CA ARG A 85 -0.36 3.47 -25.39
C ARG A 85 -1.70 3.36 -24.65
N GLU A 86 -1.87 2.36 -23.77
CA GLU A 86 -3.10 2.23 -22.98
C GLU A 86 -3.25 3.34 -21.93
N LEU A 87 -2.14 3.81 -21.34
CA LEU A 87 -2.15 4.98 -20.48
C LEU A 87 -2.52 6.25 -21.25
N GLU A 88 -1.93 6.50 -22.42
CA GLU A 88 -2.27 7.63 -23.29
C GLU A 88 -3.76 7.63 -23.67
N LYS A 89 -4.28 6.48 -24.12
CA LYS A 89 -5.73 6.33 -24.39
C LYS A 89 -6.59 6.66 -23.18
N SER A 90 -6.19 6.21 -21.99
CA SER A 90 -6.92 6.47 -20.75
C SER A 90 -6.90 7.95 -20.38
N PHE A 91 -5.77 8.63 -20.59
CA PHE A 91 -5.64 10.08 -20.41
C PHE A 91 -6.51 10.85 -21.41
N ASP A 92 -6.48 10.48 -22.69
CA ASP A 92 -7.27 11.13 -23.73
C ASP A 92 -8.78 10.96 -23.48
N ALA A 93 -9.20 9.74 -23.11
CA ALA A 93 -10.59 9.47 -22.74
C ALA A 93 -11.03 10.28 -21.51
N ALA A 94 -10.17 10.39 -20.49
CA ALA A 94 -10.45 11.22 -19.32
C ALA A 94 -10.56 12.71 -19.68
N ARG A 95 -9.67 13.21 -20.55
CA ARG A 95 -9.65 14.61 -21.00
C ARG A 95 -10.85 14.97 -21.88
N ALA A 96 -11.32 14.03 -22.69
CA ALA A 96 -12.49 14.19 -23.55
C ALA A 96 -13.82 13.97 -22.80
N SER A 97 -13.77 13.57 -21.51
CA SER A 97 -14.98 13.27 -20.75
C SER A 97 -15.78 14.55 -20.43
N PRO A 98 -17.06 14.62 -20.82
CA PRO A 98 -17.91 15.79 -20.54
C PRO A 98 -18.29 15.91 -19.05
N THR A 99 -18.04 14.87 -18.26
CA THR A 99 -18.43 14.77 -16.85
C THR A 99 -17.26 14.93 -15.89
N LEU A 100 -16.03 14.95 -16.40
CA LEU A 100 -14.82 15.05 -15.58
C LEU A 100 -14.23 16.45 -15.71
N PRO A 101 -14.07 17.19 -14.59
CA PRO A 101 -13.35 18.45 -14.60
C PRO A 101 -11.96 18.27 -15.21
N ALA A 102 -11.51 19.20 -16.07
CA ALA A 102 -10.27 19.06 -16.83
C ALA A 102 -9.02 18.94 -15.94
N ASP A 103 -9.02 19.56 -14.77
CA ASP A 103 -8.00 19.43 -13.72
C ASP A 103 -7.99 18.04 -13.06
N ARG A 104 -9.16 17.38 -12.99
CA ARG A 104 -9.31 16.01 -12.50
C ARG A 104 -9.04 14.96 -13.58
N ALA A 105 -9.23 15.26 -14.86
CA ALA A 105 -8.93 14.37 -15.97
C ALA A 105 -7.44 13.99 -16.02
N VAL A 106 -6.54 14.93 -15.67
CA VAL A 106 -5.10 14.67 -15.52
C VAL A 106 -4.80 13.79 -14.30
N GLY A 107 -5.74 13.71 -13.34
CA GLY A 107 -5.57 12.95 -12.11
C GLY A 107 -6.19 11.53 -12.14
N ILE A 108 -6.93 11.11 -13.16
CA ILE A 108 -7.69 9.84 -13.11
C ILE A 108 -6.81 8.58 -13.14
N VAL A 109 -5.53 8.72 -13.46
CA VAL A 109 -4.54 7.64 -13.31
C VAL A 109 -3.89 7.64 -11.90
N GLY A 110 -4.42 8.42 -10.94
CA GLY A 110 -3.92 8.45 -9.56
C GLY A 110 -2.53 9.07 -9.40
N LEU A 111 -1.94 9.58 -10.48
CA LEU A 111 -0.66 10.27 -10.49
C LEU A 111 -0.89 11.66 -11.09
N PRO A 112 -0.57 12.76 -10.38
CA PRO A 112 -0.42 14.08 -10.99
C PRO A 112 0.88 14.07 -11.82
N ALA A 113 0.88 13.26 -12.86
CA ALA A 113 2.02 13.02 -13.71
C ALA A 113 1.70 13.64 -15.07
N PRO A 114 2.46 14.66 -15.52
CA PRO A 114 2.47 15.01 -16.94
C PRO A 114 2.70 13.76 -17.78
N LEU A 115 2.23 13.72 -19.03
CA LEU A 115 2.53 12.65 -20.01
C LEU A 115 4.03 12.26 -19.98
N GLU A 116 4.91 13.21 -19.70
CA GLU A 116 6.36 13.05 -19.53
C GLU A 116 6.78 11.99 -18.48
N ARG A 117 5.93 11.61 -17.52
CA ARG A 117 6.24 10.58 -16.52
C ARG A 117 5.70 9.19 -16.87
N ILE A 118 4.93 9.04 -17.95
CA ILE A 118 4.37 7.75 -18.40
C ILE A 118 5.49 6.74 -18.67
N GLY A 119 6.54 7.15 -19.39
CA GLY A 119 7.70 6.29 -19.65
C GLY A 119 8.44 5.87 -18.37
N GLY A 120 8.49 6.73 -17.36
CA GLY A 120 9.04 6.38 -16.04
C GLY A 120 8.22 5.29 -15.34
N ILE A 121 6.89 5.40 -15.38
CA ILE A 121 5.98 4.39 -14.79
C ILE A 121 6.10 3.06 -15.54
N ALA A 122 6.11 3.10 -16.88
CA ALA A 122 6.29 1.93 -17.73
C ALA A 122 7.63 1.24 -17.45
N GLN A 123 8.71 2.01 -17.28
CA GLN A 123 10.03 1.50 -16.92
C GLN A 123 10.06 0.83 -15.54
N GLU A 124 9.40 1.41 -14.53
CA GLU A 124 9.34 0.83 -13.18
C GLU A 124 8.54 -0.46 -13.13
N LEU A 125 7.39 -0.50 -13.81
CA LEU A 125 6.57 -1.71 -13.95
C LEU A 125 7.29 -2.79 -14.75
N ALA A 126 7.94 -2.42 -15.86
CA ALA A 126 8.76 -3.34 -16.63
C ALA A 126 9.91 -3.91 -15.79
N GLY A 127 10.59 -3.07 -15.02
CA GLY A 127 11.57 -3.51 -14.04
C GLY A 127 11.00 -4.58 -13.10
N TYR A 128 9.80 -4.37 -12.56
CA TYR A 128 9.17 -5.36 -11.69
C TYR A 128 8.82 -6.68 -12.39
N PHE A 129 8.24 -6.61 -13.59
CA PHE A 129 7.73 -7.81 -14.28
C PHE A 129 8.82 -8.64 -14.95
N PHE A 130 9.88 -7.99 -15.45
CA PHE A 130 10.90 -8.61 -16.29
C PHE A 130 12.27 -8.77 -15.59
N ASP A 131 12.52 -8.08 -14.47
CA ASP A 131 13.69 -8.38 -13.62
C ASP A 131 13.29 -9.31 -12.47
N ALA A 132 13.48 -10.62 -12.70
CA ALA A 132 13.18 -11.64 -11.71
C ALA A 132 13.97 -11.46 -10.40
N ASN A 133 15.19 -10.94 -10.45
CA ASN A 133 16.01 -10.70 -9.26
C ASN A 133 15.44 -9.55 -8.44
N LEU A 134 15.04 -8.46 -9.10
CA LEU A 134 14.37 -7.33 -8.45
C LEU A 134 13.05 -7.75 -7.83
N ARG A 135 12.21 -8.47 -8.59
CA ARG A 135 10.93 -9.02 -8.11
C ARG A 135 11.12 -9.89 -6.87
N ALA A 136 12.06 -10.84 -6.90
CA ALA A 136 12.34 -11.70 -5.76
C ALA A 136 12.79 -10.91 -4.51
N LYS A 137 13.63 -9.88 -4.68
CA LYS A 137 14.10 -9.04 -3.57
C LYS A 137 12.96 -8.28 -2.89
N ILE A 138 12.07 -7.65 -3.66
CA ILE A 138 10.96 -6.89 -3.07
C ILE A 138 9.91 -7.81 -2.46
N GLN A 139 9.61 -8.95 -3.10
CA GLN A 139 8.73 -9.97 -2.52
C GLN A 139 9.26 -10.45 -1.16
N ALA A 140 10.55 -10.81 -1.09
CA ALA A 140 11.20 -11.25 0.15
C ALA A 140 11.15 -10.16 1.24
N ARG A 141 11.31 -8.88 0.87
CA ARG A 141 11.21 -7.75 1.79
C ARG A 141 9.79 -7.63 2.38
N LEU A 142 8.76 -7.71 1.55
CA LEU A 142 7.37 -7.67 2.02
C LEU A 142 7.06 -8.86 2.93
N ILE A 143 7.45 -10.09 2.53
CA ILE A 143 7.28 -11.30 3.34
C ILE A 143 7.95 -11.14 4.71
N LYS A 144 9.19 -10.64 4.75
CA LYS A 144 9.91 -10.38 6.00
C LYS A 144 9.15 -9.43 6.94
N GLN A 145 8.55 -8.36 6.41
CA GLN A 145 7.77 -7.43 7.22
C GLN A 145 6.42 -8.00 7.65
N LEU A 146 5.76 -8.80 6.82
CA LEU A 146 4.52 -9.51 7.19
C LEU A 146 4.80 -10.54 8.30
N ASP A 147 5.90 -11.29 8.21
CA ASP A 147 6.33 -12.23 9.26
C ASP A 147 6.70 -11.49 10.56
N ALA A 148 7.33 -10.31 10.48
CA ALA A 148 7.59 -9.47 11.65
C ALA A 148 6.30 -8.90 12.27
N ALA A 149 5.35 -8.44 11.45
CA ALA A 149 4.03 -7.97 11.89
C ALA A 149 3.26 -9.09 12.60
N LYS A 150 3.28 -10.30 12.04
CA LYS A 150 2.65 -11.50 12.61
C LYS A 150 3.18 -11.84 14.00
N LYS A 151 4.47 -11.65 14.25
CA LYS A 151 5.09 -11.85 15.58
C LYS A 151 4.63 -10.81 16.61
N GLN A 152 4.30 -9.59 16.16
CA GLN A 152 3.85 -8.50 17.03
C GLN A 152 2.33 -8.53 17.26
N SER A 153 1.55 -9.00 16.28
CA SER A 153 0.10 -9.01 16.34
C SER A 153 -0.52 -10.02 15.40
N ASN A 154 -1.65 -10.60 15.81
CA ASN A 154 -2.51 -11.41 14.96
C ASN A 154 -3.40 -10.57 14.02
N ARG A 155 -3.23 -9.24 13.98
CA ARG A 155 -4.00 -8.35 13.10
C ARG A 155 -3.03 -7.47 12.33
N ILE A 156 -2.96 -7.69 11.02
CA ILE A 156 -2.08 -6.94 10.14
C ILE A 156 -2.97 -6.08 9.24
N ILE A 157 -2.67 -4.80 9.14
CA ILE A 157 -3.29 -3.88 8.18
C ILE A 157 -2.25 -3.67 7.08
N VAL A 158 -2.60 -3.91 5.82
CA VAL A 158 -1.72 -3.61 4.69
C VAL A 158 -2.27 -2.39 3.97
N ALA A 159 -1.44 -1.35 3.85
CA ALA A 159 -1.73 -0.15 3.08
C ALA A 159 -0.71 -0.03 1.95
N SER A 160 -1.18 0.06 0.70
CA SER A 160 -0.32 0.07 -0.49
C SER A 160 -0.66 1.22 -1.43
N LEU A 161 0.34 1.66 -2.20
CA LEU A 161 0.20 2.71 -3.22
C LEU A 161 0.95 2.33 -4.51
N SER A 162 0.36 2.66 -5.67
CA SER A 162 0.98 2.52 -6.99
C SER A 162 1.54 1.09 -7.22
N LEU A 163 2.77 0.95 -7.69
CA LEU A 163 3.47 -0.33 -7.85
C LEU A 163 3.48 -1.20 -6.57
N GLY A 164 3.43 -0.58 -5.38
CA GLY A 164 3.37 -1.30 -4.11
C GLY A 164 2.11 -2.16 -4.00
N THR A 165 1.02 -1.74 -4.65
CA THR A 165 -0.21 -2.54 -4.75
C THR A 165 -0.01 -3.78 -5.62
N VAL A 166 0.73 -3.68 -6.73
CA VAL A 166 1.07 -4.84 -7.57
C VAL A 166 1.91 -5.85 -6.78
N VAL A 167 2.93 -5.36 -6.06
CA VAL A 167 3.77 -6.17 -5.18
C VAL A 167 2.92 -6.86 -4.10
N CYS A 168 1.98 -6.14 -3.49
CA CYS A 168 1.06 -6.71 -2.51
C CYS A 168 0.24 -7.87 -3.11
N PHE A 169 -0.36 -7.70 -4.29
CA PHE A 169 -1.11 -8.79 -4.90
C PHE A 169 -0.24 -10.00 -5.22
N ASP A 170 0.97 -9.78 -5.74
CA ASP A 170 1.89 -10.85 -6.10
C ASP A 170 2.35 -11.66 -4.88
N VAL A 171 2.59 -11.00 -3.75
CA VAL A 171 2.96 -11.68 -2.49
C VAL A 171 1.75 -12.29 -1.78
N LEU A 172 0.63 -11.57 -1.71
CA LEU A 172 -0.52 -12.01 -0.92
C LEU A 172 -1.31 -13.12 -1.62
N LYS A 173 -1.36 -13.17 -2.95
CA LYS A 173 -2.03 -14.26 -3.67
C LYS A 173 -1.55 -15.66 -3.26
N PRO A 174 -0.23 -15.95 -3.17
CA PRO A 174 0.27 -17.24 -2.70
C PRO A 174 0.49 -17.36 -1.18
N HIS A 175 0.34 -16.28 -0.39
CA HIS A 175 0.71 -16.29 1.04
C HIS A 175 -0.36 -15.73 1.98
N ALA A 176 -1.54 -15.33 1.50
CA ALA A 176 -2.56 -14.69 2.32
C ALA A 176 -3.04 -15.59 3.47
N ASP A 177 -3.08 -16.92 3.27
CA ASP A 177 -3.43 -17.92 4.28
C ASP A 177 -2.52 -17.89 5.52
N ARG A 178 -1.27 -17.41 5.37
CA ARG A 178 -0.32 -17.26 6.47
C ARG A 178 -0.62 -16.09 7.40
N TYR A 179 -1.43 -15.12 6.97
CA TYR A 179 -1.57 -13.82 7.61
C TYR A 179 -3.04 -13.42 7.78
N HIS A 180 -3.41 -12.95 8.98
CA HIS A 180 -4.74 -12.41 9.22
C HIS A 180 -4.77 -10.91 8.85
N ILE A 181 -4.93 -10.64 7.55
CA ILE A 181 -4.80 -9.31 6.94
C ILE A 181 -6.16 -8.63 6.78
N ALA A 182 -6.21 -7.34 7.14
CA ALA A 182 -7.20 -6.40 6.62
C ALA A 182 -6.50 -5.54 5.56
N LEU A 183 -6.91 -5.67 4.30
CA LEU A 183 -6.35 -4.88 3.21
C LEU A 183 -7.11 -3.57 3.08
N VAL A 184 -6.38 -2.46 3.10
CA VAL A 184 -6.92 -1.14 2.76
C VAL A 184 -6.23 -0.67 1.49
N VAL A 185 -6.90 -0.86 0.35
CA VAL A 185 -6.47 -0.28 -0.93
C VAL A 185 -6.99 1.14 -0.97
N HIS A 186 -6.09 2.12 -1.10
CA HIS A 186 -6.48 3.52 -1.15
C HIS A 186 -7.02 3.86 -2.54
N ASP A 187 -8.28 3.50 -2.81
CA ASP A 187 -9.05 4.10 -3.88
C ASP A 187 -9.90 5.24 -3.30
N ARG A 188 -9.98 6.37 -4.01
CA ARG A 188 -10.40 7.68 -3.47
C ARG A 188 -11.74 7.64 -2.71
N LEU A 189 -11.68 7.65 -1.37
CA LEU A 189 -12.84 7.96 -0.51
C LEU A 189 -12.99 9.46 -0.19
N ALA A 190 -12.27 10.34 -0.90
CA ALA A 190 -12.31 11.78 -0.65
C ALA A 190 -13.58 12.49 -1.18
N ASP A 191 -14.43 11.86 -2.00
CA ASP A 191 -15.59 12.55 -2.61
C ASP A 191 -16.95 12.23 -1.97
N ARG A 192 -17.02 11.54 -0.82
CA ARG A 192 -18.29 11.32 -0.09
C ARG A 192 -18.50 12.21 1.14
N GLN A 193 -17.74 13.30 1.28
CA GLN A 193 -17.95 14.31 2.32
C GLN A 193 -18.33 15.70 1.78
N VAL A 194 -19.16 15.79 0.74
CA VAL A 194 -19.88 17.05 0.42
C VAL A 194 -21.33 16.75 0.00
N ALA A 195 -22.08 16.08 0.88
CA ALA A 195 -23.55 16.08 0.84
C ALA A 195 -24.10 15.89 2.26
N ARG A 196 -23.55 16.63 3.24
CA ARG A 196 -24.25 16.93 4.49
C ARG A 196 -24.26 18.44 4.64
N ARG A 197 -25.25 19.07 3.99
CA ARG A 197 -25.70 20.38 4.48
C ARG A 197 -26.43 20.16 5.82
N PRO A 198 -26.27 21.08 6.78
CA PRO A 198 -26.96 21.01 8.06
C PRO A 198 -28.45 21.35 7.90
N ALA A 199 -29.22 20.92 8.88
CA ALA A 199 -30.67 21.03 8.98
C ALA A 199 -31.21 22.47 8.83
N LEU A 200 -32.35 22.57 8.16
CA LEU A 200 -33.58 23.15 8.71
C LEU A 200 -34.74 22.21 8.38
#